data_AF-A0A7S4IMJ2-F1
#
_entry.id   AF-A0A7S4IMJ2-F1
#
_cell.length_a   1.000
_cell.length_b   1.000
_cell.length_c   1.000
_cell.angle_alpha   90.00
_cell.angle_beta   90.00
_cell.angle_gamma   90.00
#
_symmetry.space_group_name_H-M   'P 1'
#
loop_
_entity.id
_entity.type
_entity.pdbx_description
1 polymer ?
#
loop_
_entity_poly.entity_id
_entity_poly.type
_entity_poly.pdbx_seq_one_letter_code
_entity_poly.pdbx_strand_id
1 'polypeptide(L)'
;TLVSQNDGDEHWVCETGGFTGPPGGLIFFGIFVAYTTVILTIGGIVSFLTRHVPSKFNESRLVAFSIYNLIFLGVIVIPVFFVLESFNAFAAWIIRSIAIIYGFSATLTLIFVPN
;
A
#
# COMPACT_ATOMS: atom_id res chain seq x y z
N THR A 1 -8.92 20.31 -3.28
CA THR A 1 -8.83 21.46 -4.21
C THR A 1 -8.08 21.01 -5.44
N LEU A 2 -8.59 21.31 -6.63
CA LEU A 2 -7.88 21.00 -7.86
C LEU A 2 -6.78 22.04 -8.06
N VAL A 3 -5.56 21.58 -8.28
CA VAL A 3 -4.40 22.43 -8.55
C VAL A 3 -3.84 22.03 -9.93
N SER A 4 -3.51 23.02 -10.76
CA SER A 4 -2.86 22.78 -12.05
C SER A 4 -1.36 22.70 -11.81
N GLN A 5 -0.73 21.58 -12.19
CA GLN A 5 0.71 21.38 -12.10
C GLN A 5 1.32 21.35 -13.50
N ASN A 6 2.42 22.09 -13.68
CA ASN A 6 3.02 22.38 -14.98
C ASN A 6 4.46 21.85 -15.03
N ASP A 7 4.60 20.52 -15.08
CA ASP A 7 5.88 19.79 -15.19
C ASP A 7 6.07 19.18 -16.60
N GLY A 8 5.72 19.95 -17.64
CA GLY A 8 5.90 19.57 -19.05
C GLY A 8 4.63 19.17 -19.81
N ASP A 9 3.59 18.70 -19.10
CA ASP A 9 2.23 18.54 -19.59
C ASP A 9 1.25 19.13 -18.55
N GLU A 10 0.28 19.94 -18.99
CA GLU A 10 -0.73 20.51 -18.09
C GLU A 10 -1.65 19.39 -17.58
N HIS A 11 -1.56 19.10 -16.28
CA HIS A 11 -2.46 18.12 -15.65
C HIS A 11 -3.00 18.62 -14.31
N TRP A 12 -4.20 18.13 -13.99
CA TRP A 12 -4.91 18.49 -12.76
C TRP A 12 -4.65 17.45 -11.69
N VAL A 13 -4.10 17.90 -10.56
CA VAL A 13 -3.91 17.07 -9.36
C VAL A 13 -4.98 17.36 -8.32
N CYS A 14 -5.36 16.32 -7.60
CA CYS A 14 -6.24 16.42 -6.43
C CYS A 14 -5.38 16.59 -5.17
N GLU A 15 -5.21 17.84 -4.73
CA GLU A 15 -4.54 18.12 -3.45
C GLU A 15 -5.55 18.43 -2.35
N THR A 16 -5.19 18.10 -1.11
CA THR A 16 -5.96 18.53 0.06
C THR A 16 -5.56 19.96 0.43
N GLY A 17 -6.42 20.92 0.08
CA GLY A 17 -6.28 22.34 0.44
C GLY A 17 -7.13 22.72 1.65
N GLY A 18 -6.99 21.97 2.76
CA GLY A 18 -7.79 22.12 3.98
C GLY A 18 -7.14 23.03 5.06
N PHE A 19 -7.62 22.91 6.31
CA PHE A 19 -7.19 23.68 7.49
C PHE A 19 -5.67 23.63 7.78
N THR A 20 -4.99 22.60 7.29
CA THR A 20 -3.54 22.54 7.17
C THR A 20 -3.19 22.99 5.74
N GLY A 21 -2.54 24.15 5.55
CA GLY A 21 -2.07 24.57 4.22
C GLY A 21 -1.18 23.53 3.53
N PRO A 22 -0.66 23.80 2.31
CA PRO A 22 0.36 22.92 1.71
C PRO A 22 1.53 22.83 2.72
N PRO A 23 1.89 21.66 3.31
CA PRO A 23 1.85 20.28 2.81
C PRO A 23 0.96 19.30 3.63
N GLY A 24 -0.28 19.68 3.95
CA GLY A 24 -1.19 18.83 4.75
C GLY A 24 -1.40 17.42 4.21
N GLY A 25 -1.41 17.24 2.89
CA GLY A 25 -1.63 15.94 2.24
C GLY A 25 -0.62 14.87 2.63
N LEU A 26 0.66 15.23 2.71
CA LEU A 26 1.73 14.31 3.10
C LEU A 26 1.61 13.88 4.57
N ILE A 27 1.15 14.78 5.44
CA ILE A 27 0.95 14.50 6.86
C ILE A 27 -0.17 13.47 7.03
N PHE A 28 -1.34 13.73 6.43
CA PHE A 28 -2.47 12.79 6.48
C PHE A 28 -2.13 11.44 5.83
N PHE A 29 -1.44 11.46 4.70
CA PHE A 29 -0.95 10.24 4.04
C PHE A 29 0.01 9.46 4.95
N GLY A 30 0.98 10.14 5.56
CA GLY A 30 1.93 9.52 6.48
C GLY A 30 1.26 8.89 7.70
N ILE A 31 0.29 9.57 8.31
CA ILE A 31 -0.51 9.04 9.42
C ILE A 31 -1.27 7.79 8.98
N PHE A 32 -1.90 7.83 7.81
CA PHE A 32 -2.64 6.70 7.27
C PHE A 32 -1.74 5.49 7.01
N VAL A 33 -0.60 5.68 6.35
CA VAL A 33 0.38 4.63 6.07
C VAL A 33 0.93 4.04 7.36
N ALA A 34 1.26 4.88 8.35
CA ALA A 34 1.73 4.42 9.65
C ALA A 34 0.67 3.57 10.37
N TYR A 35 -0.58 4.04 10.40
CA TYR A 35 -1.70 3.32 11.00
C TYR A 35 -1.93 1.95 10.35
N THR A 36 -1.96 1.89 9.01
CA THR A 36 -2.11 0.62 8.28
C THR A 36 -0.93 -0.33 8.55
N THR A 37 0.30 0.19 8.59
CA THR A 37 1.50 -0.64 8.86
C THR A 37 1.48 -1.22 10.26
N VAL A 38 1.04 -0.46 11.26
CA VAL A 38 0.86 -0.93 12.64
C VAL A 38 -0.18 -2.05 12.69
N ILE A 39 -1.33 -1.88 12.04
CA ILE A 39 -2.37 -2.92 11.99
C ILE A 39 -1.86 -4.19 11.34
N LEU A 40 -1.17 -4.08 10.20
CA LEU A 40 -0.60 -5.24 9.50
C LEU A 40 0.44 -5.96 10.37
N THR A 41 1.26 -5.21 11.10
CA THR A 41 2.24 -5.79 12.03
C THR A 41 1.57 -6.53 13.18
N ILE A 42 0.52 -5.95 13.78
CA ILE A 42 -0.28 -6.62 14.82
C ILE A 42 -0.90 -7.91 14.26
N GLY A 43 -1.47 -7.86 13.05
CA GLY A 43 -2.01 -9.03 12.37
C GLY A 43 -0.95 -10.13 12.19
N GLY A 44 0.25 -9.76 11.74
CA GLY A 44 1.39 -10.69 11.61
C GLY A 44 1.82 -11.32 12.94
N ILE A 45 1.85 -10.54 14.03
CA ILE A 45 2.18 -11.04 15.37
C ILE A 45 1.12 -12.04 15.83
N VAL A 46 -0.18 -11.73 15.66
CA VAL A 46 -1.27 -12.65 16.01
C VAL A 46 -1.17 -13.95 15.21
N SER A 47 -0.92 -13.87 13.90
CA SER A 47 -0.69 -15.05 13.05
C SER A 47 0.52 -15.86 13.50
N PHE A 48 1.59 -15.22 13.96
CA PHE A 48 2.79 -15.89 14.49
C PHE A 48 2.52 -16.61 15.82
N LEU A 49 1.83 -15.96 16.75
CA LEU A 49 1.46 -16.57 18.04
C LEU A 49 0.52 -17.76 17.85
N THR A 50 -0.34 -17.70 16.84
CA THR A 50 -1.26 -18.78 16.45
C THR A 50 -0.53 -19.94 15.73
N ARG A 51 0.78 -19.88 15.50
CA ARG A 51 1.52 -20.95 14.80
C ARG A 51 1.65 -22.26 15.60
N HIS A 52 1.43 -22.21 16.92
CA HIS A 52 1.53 -23.35 17.84
C HIS A 52 0.21 -24.10 18.08
N VAL A 53 -0.93 -23.60 17.59
CA VAL A 53 -2.18 -24.39 17.61
C VAL A 53 -2.13 -25.49 16.54
N PRO A 54 -2.81 -26.63 16.77
CA PRO A 54 -2.63 -27.86 15.98
C PRO A 54 -2.87 -27.65 14.48
N SER A 55 -2.23 -28.51 13.68
CA SER A 55 -2.07 -28.54 12.21
C SER A 55 -3.30 -28.26 11.33
N LYS A 56 -4.51 -28.11 11.89
CA LYS A 56 -5.71 -27.70 11.16
C LYS A 56 -5.71 -26.23 10.72
N PHE A 57 -4.80 -25.40 11.25
CA PHE A 57 -4.69 -23.97 10.93
C PHE A 57 -3.49 -23.64 10.01
N ASN A 58 -3.23 -24.44 8.97
CA ASN A 58 -2.19 -24.09 7.97
C ASN A 58 -2.50 -22.75 7.26
N GLU A 59 -3.79 -22.38 7.20
CA GLU A 59 -4.29 -21.07 6.74
C GLU A 59 -3.63 -19.87 7.44
N SER A 60 -3.36 -19.98 8.75
CA SER A 60 -2.74 -18.91 9.53
C SER A 60 -1.33 -18.53 9.05
N ARG A 61 -0.59 -19.49 8.49
CA ARG A 61 0.74 -19.26 7.93
C ARG A 61 0.66 -18.52 6.60
N LEU A 62 -0.31 -18.87 5.76
CA LEU A 62 -0.55 -18.26 4.45
C LEU A 62 -1.00 -16.80 4.60
N VAL A 63 -1.83 -16.51 5.60
CA VAL A 63 -2.19 -15.14 5.99
C VAL A 63 -0.97 -14.34 6.44
N ALA A 64 -0.05 -14.95 7.21
CA ALA A 64 1.19 -14.26 7.57
C ALA A 64 2.03 -13.92 6.32
N PHE A 65 2.16 -14.84 5.36
CA PHE A 65 2.87 -14.60 4.10
C PHE A 65 2.24 -13.49 3.25
N SER A 66 0.91 -13.41 3.17
CA SER A 66 0.25 -12.33 2.43
C SER A 66 0.46 -10.95 3.07
N ILE A 67 0.47 -10.88 4.42
CA ILE A 67 0.81 -9.65 5.17
C ILE A 67 2.25 -9.21 4.85
N TYR A 68 3.22 -10.13 4.86
CA TYR A 68 4.61 -9.80 4.50
C TYR A 68 4.72 -9.29 3.06
N ASN A 69 4.04 -9.93 2.11
CA ASN A 69 4.03 -9.49 0.71
C ASN A 69 3.46 -8.07 0.56
N LEU A 70 2.38 -7.75 1.26
CA LEU A 70 1.74 -6.44 1.18
C LEU A 70 2.61 -5.33 1.80
N ILE A 71 3.25 -5.60 2.94
CA ILE A 71 4.19 -4.66 3.56
C ILE A 71 5.38 -4.41 2.63
N PHE A 72 5.99 -5.47 2.09
CA PHE A 72 7.12 -5.35 1.16
C PHE A 72 6.76 -4.56 -0.09
N LEU A 73 5.60 -4.86 -0.69
CA LEU A 73 5.08 -4.13 -1.84
C LEU A 73 4.88 -2.64 -1.51
N GLY A 74 4.28 -2.32 -0.36
CA GLY A 74 4.08 -0.94 0.08
C GLY A 74 5.40 -0.19 0.25
N VAL A 75 6.40 -0.80 0.90
CA VAL A 75 7.72 -0.21 1.13
C VAL A 75 8.45 0.12 -0.18
N ILE A 76 8.24 -0.65 -1.25
CA ILE A 76 8.84 -0.40 -2.56
C ILE A 76 8.02 0.59 -3.39
N VAL A 77 6.70 0.38 -3.48
CA VAL A 77 5.83 1.12 -4.40
C VAL A 77 5.64 2.58 -3.94
N ILE A 78 5.56 2.84 -2.64
CA ILE A 78 5.38 4.20 -2.10
C ILE A 78 6.53 5.14 -2.50
N PRO A 79 7.82 4.85 -2.24
CA PRO A 79 8.90 5.72 -2.67
C PRO A 79 9.05 5.78 -4.19
N VAL A 80 8.84 4.66 -4.90
CA VAL A 80 8.84 4.65 -6.37
C VAL A 80 7.78 5.59 -6.92
N PHE A 81 6.58 5.61 -6.34
CA PHE A 81 5.50 6.51 -6.75
C PHE A 81 5.92 7.99 -6.60
N PHE A 82 6.47 8.38 -5.44
CA PHE A 82 6.92 9.75 -5.22
C PHE A 82 8.03 10.19 -6.19
N VAL A 83 8.94 9.28 -6.54
CA VAL A 83 10.00 9.57 -7.52
C VAL A 83 9.42 9.68 -8.94
N LEU A 84 8.49 8.79 -9.32
CA LEU A 84 7.92 8.79 -10.66
C LEU A 84 6.98 9.97 -10.91
N GLU A 85 6.26 10.42 -9.87
CA GLU A 85 5.37 11.57 -9.96
C GLU A 85 6.12 12.83 -10.44
N SER A 86 7.39 13.01 -10.04
CA SER A 86 8.20 14.16 -10.48
C SER A 86 8.71 14.10 -11.92
N PHE A 87 8.66 12.93 -12.58
CA PHE A 87 9.14 12.77 -13.96
C PHE A 87 8.00 12.58 -14.95
N ASN A 88 7.00 11.75 -14.61
CA ASN A 88 5.90 11.42 -15.50
C ASN A 88 4.68 10.89 -14.71
N ALA A 89 3.62 11.70 -14.65
CA ALA A 89 2.37 11.35 -13.96
C ALA A 89 1.69 10.09 -14.54
N PHE A 90 1.79 9.85 -15.85
CA PHE A 90 1.22 8.67 -16.50
C PHE A 90 1.95 7.39 -16.07
N ALA A 91 3.28 7.44 -15.97
CA ALA A 91 4.07 6.31 -15.47
C ALA A 91 3.75 5.99 -14.00
N ALA A 92 3.62 7.02 -13.16
CA ALA A 92 3.21 6.86 -11.76
C ALA A 92 1.83 6.18 -11.64
N TRP A 93 0.88 6.55 -12.50
CA TRP A 93 -0.45 5.94 -12.56
C TRP A 93 -0.41 4.45 -12.94
N ILE A 94 0.39 4.08 -13.95
CA ILE A 94 0.56 2.67 -14.36
C ILE A 94 1.13 1.84 -13.23
N ILE A 95 2.24 2.29 -12.62
CA ILE A 95 2.91 1.55 -11.55
C ILE A 95 1.98 1.33 -10.36
N ARG A 96 1.24 2.37 -9.95
CA ARG A 96 0.24 2.26 -8.88
C ARG A 96 -0.83 1.22 -9.22
N SER A 97 -1.35 1.25 -10.44
CA SER A 97 -2.43 0.35 -10.87
C SER A 97 -1.97 -1.11 -10.89
N ILE A 98 -0.79 -1.37 -11.46
CA ILE A 98 -0.20 -2.72 -11.50
C ILE A 98 0.10 -3.22 -10.09
N ALA A 99 0.63 -2.37 -9.20
CA ALA A 99 0.91 -2.75 -7.82
C ALA A 99 -0.38 -3.18 -7.08
N ILE A 100 -1.49 -2.45 -7.25
CA ILE A 100 -2.77 -2.82 -6.63
C ILE A 100 -3.28 -4.17 -7.16
N ILE A 101 -3.23 -4.37 -8.48
CA ILE A 101 -3.64 -5.63 -9.12
C ILE A 101 -2.78 -6.79 -8.63
N TYR A 102 -1.46 -6.60 -8.53
CA TYR A 102 -0.54 -7.60 -8.02
C TYR A 102 -0.81 -7.92 -6.55
N GLY A 103 -0.97 -6.90 -5.69
CA GLY A 103 -1.25 -7.09 -4.28
C GLY A 103 -2.55 -7.86 -4.05
N PHE A 104 -3.61 -7.52 -4.78
CA PHE A 104 -4.89 -8.22 -4.68
C PHE A 104 -4.82 -9.65 -5.20
N SER A 105 -4.25 -9.85 -6.40
CA SER A 105 -4.12 -11.18 -6.99
C SER A 105 -3.25 -12.11 -6.15
N ALA A 106 -2.08 -11.65 -5.68
CA ALA A 106 -1.21 -12.42 -4.80
C ALA A 106 -1.90 -12.80 -3.48
N THR A 107 -2.63 -11.87 -2.86
CA THR A 107 -3.36 -12.14 -1.62
C THR A 107 -4.48 -13.17 -1.83
N LEU A 108 -5.23 -13.04 -2.93
CA LEU A 108 -6.30 -13.97 -3.29
C LEU A 108 -5.74 -15.36 -3.58
N THR A 109 -4.67 -15.45 -4.38
CA THR A 109 -4.01 -16.72 -4.68
C THR A 109 -3.48 -17.39 -3.42
N LEU A 110 -2.79 -16.65 -2.53
CA LEU A 110 -2.24 -17.22 -1.30
C LEU A 110 -3.31 -17.73 -0.33
N ILE A 111 -4.47 -17.08 -0.27
CA ILE A 111 -5.55 -17.47 0.64
C ILE A 111 -6.39 -18.62 0.05
N PHE A 112 -6.71 -18.60 -1.24
CA PHE A 112 -7.68 -19.52 -1.83
C PHE A 112 -7.09 -20.75 -2.54
N VAL A 113 -5.83 -20.70 -3.01
CA VAL A 113 -5.17 -21.87 -3.62
C VAL A 113 -5.00 -23.06 -2.66
N PRO A 114 -4.64 -22.89 -1.39
CA PRO A 114 -4.41 -24.02 -0.49
C PRO A 114 -5.70 -24.61 0.13
N ASN A 115 -6.85 -24.43 -0.52
CA ASN A 115 -8.09 -25.16 -0.19
C ASN A 115 -8.08 -26.58 -0.74
#